data_AF-A0A140NSL6-F1
#
_entry.id   AF-A0A140NSL6-F1
#
_cell.length_a   1.000
_cell.length_b   1.000
_cell.length_c   1.000
_cell.angle_alpha   90.00
_cell.angle_beta   90.00
_cell.angle_gamma   90.00
#
_symmetry.space_group_name_H-M   'P 1'
#
loop_
_entity.id
_entity.type
_entity.pdbx_description
1 polymer ?
#
loop_
_entity_poly.entity_id
_entity_poly.type
_entity_poly.pdbx_seq_one_letter_code
_entity_poly.pdbx_strand_id
1 'polypeptide(L)'
;MSIYINALSILYPAVTNIIEKKKNVEIRSWYPQQIPLYNLLLVENNVYLKNDEDIDMDATAVAIVDVFSINCWTLQDFRNQSDEITLNREWKDNYYMWDIRNVRILNKSFKCYAKKGIYQLEIDKPEMLQYHV
;
A
#
# COMPACT_ATOMS: atom_id res chain seq x y z
N MET A 1 10.42 6.27 22.56
CA MET A 1 11.02 4.97 22.20
C MET A 1 10.56 4.69 20.80
N SER A 2 11.50 4.50 19.87
CA SER A 2 11.17 4.22 18.48
C SER A 2 10.48 2.86 18.36
N ILE A 3 9.61 2.73 17.36
CA ILE A 3 8.98 1.46 16.99
C ILE A 3 9.26 1.15 15.52
N TYR A 4 9.30 -0.12 15.18
CA TYR A 4 9.41 -0.58 13.79
C TYR A 4 8.07 -1.11 13.33
N ILE A 5 7.66 -0.71 12.12
CA ILE A 5 6.44 -1.19 11.48
C ILE A 5 6.74 -1.61 10.04
N ASN A 6 6.08 -2.68 9.57
CA ASN A 6 6.15 -3.05 8.16
C ASN A 6 5.38 -2.02 7.33
N ALA A 7 5.99 -1.55 6.26
CA ALA A 7 5.43 -0.58 5.34
C ALA A 7 5.41 -1.13 3.91
N LEU A 8 4.43 -0.69 3.13
CA LEU A 8 4.33 -0.92 1.70
C LEU A 8 4.17 0.42 0.98
N SER A 9 5.08 0.68 0.05
CA SER A 9 5.01 1.86 -0.82
C SER A 9 4.15 1.60 -2.04
N ILE A 10 3.19 2.50 -2.28
CA ILE A 10 2.26 2.47 -3.41
C ILE A 10 2.27 3.86 -4.07
N LEU A 11 2.44 3.89 -5.40
CA LEU A 11 2.49 5.14 -6.15
C LEU A 11 1.15 5.91 -6.06
N TYR A 12 1.20 7.22 -5.84
CA TYR A 12 0.04 8.10 -5.95
C TYR A 12 -0.68 7.90 -7.30
N PRO A 13 -2.03 7.91 -7.35
CA PRO A 13 -3.00 8.12 -6.25
C PRO A 13 -3.55 6.82 -5.63
N ALA A 14 -2.86 5.69 -5.72
CA ALA A 14 -3.49 4.42 -5.36
C ALA A 14 -3.74 4.24 -3.86
N VAL A 15 -2.94 4.86 -2.97
CA VAL A 15 -3.26 4.89 -1.52
C VAL A 15 -4.47 5.80 -1.28
N THR A 16 -4.51 6.95 -1.95
CA THR A 16 -5.65 7.87 -1.94
C THR A 16 -6.96 7.15 -2.34
N ASN A 17 -6.93 6.34 -3.40
CA ASN A 17 -8.10 5.57 -3.84
C ASN A 17 -8.55 4.52 -2.79
N ILE A 18 -7.63 3.98 -1.99
CA ILE A 18 -7.95 3.03 -0.91
C ILE A 18 -8.65 3.74 0.25
N ILE A 19 -8.12 4.89 0.70
CA ILE A 19 -8.70 5.65 1.82
C ILE A 19 -10.07 6.25 1.46
N GLU A 20 -10.27 6.62 0.18
CA GLU A 20 -11.56 7.09 -0.35
C GLU A 20 -12.55 5.94 -0.62
N LYS A 21 -12.17 4.69 -0.32
CA LYS A 21 -12.98 3.48 -0.52
C LYS A 21 -13.40 3.24 -1.98
N LYS A 22 -12.67 3.83 -2.94
CA LYS A 22 -12.84 3.58 -4.38
C LYS A 22 -12.26 2.23 -4.78
N LYS A 23 -11.25 1.76 -4.05
CA LYS A 23 -10.55 0.49 -4.27
C LYS A 23 -10.27 -0.18 -2.92
N ASN A 24 -10.35 -1.50 -2.85
CA ASN A 24 -10.02 -2.28 -1.65
C ASN A 24 -9.00 -3.39 -1.94
N VAL A 25 -8.28 -3.30 -3.05
CA VAL A 25 -7.27 -4.27 -3.44
C VAL A 25 -5.97 -3.57 -3.82
N GLU A 26 -4.85 -4.27 -3.72
CA GLU A 26 -3.59 -3.84 -4.33
C GLU A 26 -3.11 -4.88 -5.33
N ILE A 27 -2.64 -4.43 -6.51
CA ILE A 27 -2.27 -5.32 -7.61
C ILE A 27 -0.74 -5.41 -7.68
N ARG A 28 -0.19 -6.61 -7.51
CA ARG A 28 1.27 -6.84 -7.47
C ARG A 28 1.65 -8.09 -8.25
N SER A 29 2.84 -8.10 -8.83
CA SER A 29 3.43 -9.28 -9.48
C SER A 29 4.04 -10.28 -8.47
N TRP A 30 3.81 -10.07 -7.18
CA TRP A 30 4.34 -10.85 -6.08
C TRP A 30 3.36 -10.77 -4.91
N TYR A 31 3.55 -11.64 -3.90
CA TYR A 31 2.75 -11.69 -2.69
C TYR A 31 3.66 -11.89 -1.46
N PRO A 32 3.24 -11.48 -0.24
CA PRO A 32 4.07 -11.62 0.94
C PRO A 32 4.16 -13.09 1.37
N GLN A 33 5.21 -13.44 2.12
CA GLN A 33 5.43 -14.83 2.55
C GLN A 33 4.36 -15.35 3.53
N GLN A 34 3.66 -14.45 4.22
CA GLN A 34 2.62 -14.78 5.21
C GLN A 34 1.37 -13.96 4.97
N ILE A 35 0.22 -14.63 5.13
CA ILE A 35 -1.13 -14.04 5.08
C ILE A 35 -1.96 -14.67 6.22
N PRO A 36 -2.81 -13.89 6.94
CA PRO A 36 -2.98 -12.44 6.82
C PRO A 36 -1.74 -11.65 7.28
N LEU A 37 -1.43 -10.56 6.59
CA LEU A 37 -0.42 -9.59 7.00
C LEU A 37 -1.11 -8.41 7.69
N TYR A 38 -1.05 -8.40 9.01
CA TYR A 38 -1.69 -7.38 9.84
C TYR A 38 -0.82 -6.13 10.01
N ASN A 39 -1.47 -5.00 10.23
CA ASN A 39 -0.86 -3.72 10.59
C ASN A 39 0.21 -3.24 9.60
N LEU A 40 -0.07 -3.36 8.31
CA LEU A 40 0.79 -2.86 7.24
C LEU A 40 0.57 -1.35 7.06
N LEU A 41 1.63 -0.57 7.22
CA LEU A 41 1.61 0.88 6.96
C LEU A 41 1.63 1.13 5.44
N LEU A 42 0.65 1.85 4.92
CA LEU A 42 0.65 2.34 3.55
C LEU A 42 1.39 3.67 3.46
N VAL A 43 2.43 3.67 2.63
CA VAL A 43 3.22 4.85 2.29
C VAL A 43 2.92 5.19 0.83
N GLU A 44 2.45 6.40 0.58
CA GLU A 44 2.21 6.90 -0.77
C GLU A 44 3.47 7.60 -1.29
N ASN A 45 4.03 7.08 -2.38
CA ASN A 45 5.22 7.63 -3.04
C ASN A 45 4.85 8.36 -4.34
N ASN A 46 5.69 9.32 -4.73
CA ASN A 46 5.48 10.19 -5.88
C ASN A 46 6.25 9.73 -7.13
N VAL A 47 7.30 8.91 -6.94
CA VAL A 47 8.13 8.39 -8.04
C VAL A 47 8.08 6.87 -8.10
N TYR A 48 8.19 6.30 -9.30
CA TYR A 48 8.15 4.85 -9.47
C TYR A 48 9.47 4.20 -9.02
N LEU A 49 9.40 3.25 -8.08
CA LEU A 49 10.54 2.51 -7.54
C LEU A 49 10.76 1.21 -8.34
N LYS A 50 11.70 1.23 -9.29
CA LYS A 50 12.02 0.09 -10.18
C LYS A 50 13.01 -0.85 -9.53
N ASN A 51 14.06 -0.31 -8.92
CA ASN A 51 15.18 -1.04 -8.35
C ASN A 51 15.09 -1.04 -6.83
N ASP A 52 15.84 -1.94 -6.20
CA ASP A 52 15.80 -2.09 -4.74
C ASP A 52 16.53 -0.94 -4.01
N GLU A 53 17.44 -0.26 -4.73
CA GLU A 53 18.16 0.95 -4.30
C GLU A 53 17.32 2.23 -4.47
N ASP A 54 16.18 2.18 -5.19
CA ASP A 54 15.37 3.36 -5.43
C ASP A 54 14.68 3.78 -4.12
N ILE A 55 14.86 5.04 -3.74
CA ILE A 55 14.26 5.65 -2.54
C ILE A 55 13.57 6.94 -2.93
N ASP A 56 12.31 7.09 -2.53
CA ASP A 56 11.62 8.38 -2.54
C ASP A 56 11.68 9.00 -1.15
N MET A 57 12.40 10.11 -1.01
CA MET A 57 12.59 10.79 0.28
C MET A 57 11.41 11.71 0.67
N ASP A 58 10.46 11.95 -0.23
CA ASP A 58 9.33 12.86 0.01
C ASP A 58 7.97 12.13 0.05
N ALA A 59 8.00 10.83 0.31
CA ALA A 59 6.82 10.00 0.45
C ALA A 59 6.04 10.31 1.73
N THR A 60 4.79 9.86 1.78
CA THR A 60 3.86 10.17 2.87
C THR A 60 3.23 8.91 3.43
N ALA A 61 3.33 8.67 4.74
CA ALA A 61 2.58 7.63 5.42
C ALA A 61 1.15 8.09 5.69
N VAL A 62 0.15 7.27 5.34
CA VAL A 62 -1.25 7.71 5.28
C VAL A 62 -2.21 6.84 6.10
N ALA A 63 -2.07 5.52 6.06
CA ALA A 63 -3.02 4.60 6.68
C ALA A 63 -2.35 3.28 7.10
N ILE A 64 -2.97 2.58 8.03
CA ILE A 64 -2.58 1.22 8.43
C ILE A 64 -3.69 0.26 7.98
N VAL A 65 -3.33 -0.81 7.29
CA VAL A 65 -4.28 -1.78 6.73
C VAL A 65 -3.92 -3.21 7.10
N ASP A 66 -4.83 -4.14 6.86
CA ASP A 66 -4.55 -5.57 6.91
C ASP A 66 -4.67 -6.14 5.49
N VAL A 67 -3.67 -6.93 5.05
CA VAL A 67 -3.76 -7.72 3.82
C VAL A 67 -4.29 -9.09 4.19
N PHE A 68 -5.58 -9.32 3.91
CA PHE A 68 -6.30 -10.47 4.45
C PHE A 68 -6.17 -11.73 3.60
N SER A 69 -6.14 -11.59 2.27
CA SER A 69 -6.03 -12.71 1.34
C SER A 69 -5.32 -12.28 0.05
N ILE A 70 -4.85 -13.27 -0.71
CA ILE A 70 -4.23 -13.09 -2.03
C ILE A 70 -5.03 -13.93 -3.03
N ASN A 71 -5.47 -13.29 -4.11
CA ASN A 71 -6.22 -13.95 -5.18
C ASN A 71 -5.52 -13.71 -6.53
N CYS A 72 -5.75 -14.58 -7.51
CA CYS A 72 -5.31 -14.32 -8.88
C CYS A 72 -6.03 -13.07 -9.42
N TRP A 73 -5.30 -12.17 -10.09
CA TRP A 73 -5.92 -11.03 -10.75
C TRP A 73 -6.39 -11.45 -12.15
N THR A 74 -7.68 -11.77 -12.30
CA THR A 74 -8.21 -12.23 -13.58
C THR A 74 -8.51 -11.07 -14.51
N LEU A 75 -8.63 -11.36 -15.82
CA LEU A 75 -9.08 -10.37 -16.80
C LEU A 75 -10.50 -9.85 -16.49
N GLN A 76 -11.35 -10.67 -15.88
CA GLN A 76 -12.68 -10.26 -15.43
C GLN A 76 -12.58 -9.21 -14.32
N ASP A 77 -11.70 -9.42 -13.34
CA ASP A 77 -11.47 -8.46 -12.25
C ASP A 77 -10.97 -7.12 -12.77
N PHE A 78 -10.07 -7.13 -13.75
CA PHE A 78 -9.59 -5.92 -14.42
C PHE A 78 -10.73 -5.16 -15.13
N ARG A 79 -11.56 -5.88 -15.91
CA ARG A 79 -12.69 -5.27 -16.65
C ARG A 79 -13.76 -4.65 -15.74
N ASN A 80 -13.83 -5.08 -14.49
CA ASN A 80 -14.75 -4.53 -13.49
C ASN A 80 -14.20 -3.27 -12.79
N GLN A 81 -12.95 -2.87 -13.03
CA GLN A 81 -12.35 -1.67 -12.48
C GLN A 81 -12.44 -0.50 -13.47
N SER A 82 -12.59 0.73 -12.97
CA SER A 82 -12.54 1.93 -13.81
C SER A 82 -11.11 2.30 -14.18
N ASP A 83 -10.94 3.05 -15.28
CA ASP A 83 -9.64 3.56 -15.73
C ASP A 83 -8.94 4.44 -14.67
N GLU A 84 -9.73 5.14 -13.83
CA GLU A 84 -9.25 5.92 -12.68
C GLU A 84 -8.58 5.05 -11.61
N ILE A 85 -9.04 3.80 -11.45
CA ILE A 85 -8.50 2.85 -10.45
C ILE A 85 -7.32 2.08 -11.03
N THR A 86 -7.41 1.68 -12.30
CA THR A 86 -6.32 0.95 -12.99
C THR A 86 -5.16 1.89 -13.35
N LEU A 87 -5.37 3.20 -13.31
CA LEU A 87 -4.41 4.24 -13.68
C LEU A 87 -3.91 4.05 -15.11
N ASN A 88 -4.85 3.71 -16.02
CA ASN A 88 -4.59 3.37 -17.43
C ASN A 88 -3.56 2.24 -17.63
N ARG A 89 -3.37 1.38 -16.63
CA ARG A 89 -2.51 0.19 -16.76
C ARG A 89 -3.28 -0.93 -17.43
N GLU A 90 -2.57 -1.72 -18.22
CA GLU A 90 -3.13 -2.91 -18.84
C GLU A 90 -3.15 -4.09 -17.86
N TRP A 91 -4.11 -5.00 -18.05
CA TRP A 91 -4.08 -6.30 -17.40
C TRP A 91 -2.83 -7.09 -17.82
N LYS A 92 -2.26 -7.82 -16.85
CA LYS A 92 -1.12 -8.72 -17.08
C LYS A 92 -1.32 -10.01 -16.32
N ASP A 93 -0.96 -11.10 -16.98
CA ASP A 93 -0.91 -12.41 -16.35
C ASP A 93 0.19 -12.47 -15.29
N ASN A 94 0.08 -13.40 -14.32
CA ASN A 94 0.97 -13.55 -13.17
C ASN A 94 1.01 -12.35 -12.20
N TYR A 95 -0.09 -11.62 -12.11
CA TYR A 95 -0.33 -10.62 -11.08
C TYR A 95 -1.42 -11.08 -10.11
N TYR A 96 -1.34 -10.58 -8.89
CA TYR A 96 -2.16 -10.98 -7.76
C TYR A 96 -2.91 -9.77 -7.19
N MET A 97 -4.14 -10.02 -6.75
CA MET A 97 -4.96 -9.09 -5.97
C MET A 97 -4.73 -9.34 -4.49
N TRP A 98 -4.17 -8.36 -3.81
CA TRP A 98 -4.07 -8.31 -2.36
C TRP A 98 -5.34 -7.71 -1.80
N ASP A 99 -6.14 -8.49 -1.08
CA ASP A 99 -7.38 -8.03 -0.44
C ASP A 99 -7.05 -7.17 0.78
N ILE A 100 -7.36 -5.88 0.70
CA ILE A 100 -7.10 -4.89 1.74
C ILE A 100 -8.35 -4.72 2.59
N ARG A 101 -8.18 -4.91 3.90
CA ARG A 101 -9.24 -4.73 4.90
C ARG A 101 -8.77 -3.85 6.05
N ASN A 102 -9.72 -3.49 6.90
CA ASN A 102 -9.47 -2.80 8.16
C ASN A 102 -8.61 -1.53 7.95
N VAL A 103 -9.03 -0.69 7.00
CA VAL A 103 -8.32 0.53 6.64
C VAL A 103 -8.46 1.54 7.77
N ARG A 104 -7.37 1.77 8.49
CA ARG A 104 -7.27 2.71 9.61
C ARG A 104 -6.47 3.94 9.15
N ILE A 105 -7.18 5.01 8.80
CA ILE A 105 -6.58 6.25 8.31
C ILE A 105 -5.91 6.96 9.47
N LEU A 106 -4.63 7.33 9.32
CA LEU A 106 -3.91 8.06 10.35
C LEU A 106 -4.56 9.42 10.60
N ASN A 107 -4.62 9.83 11.88
CA ASN A 107 -5.14 11.15 12.27
C ASN A 107 -4.37 12.29 11.61
N LYS A 108 -3.07 12.07 11.40
CA LYS A 108 -2.19 12.98 10.68
C LYS A 108 -1.21 12.18 9.85
N SER A 109 -1.25 12.37 8.53
CA SER A 109 -0.23 11.86 7.63
C SER A 109 1.13 12.51 7.92
N PHE A 110 2.21 11.80 7.64
CA PHE A 110 3.55 12.31 7.92
C PHE A 110 4.54 11.92 6.83
N LYS A 111 5.56 12.76 6.67
CA LYS A 111 6.63 12.54 5.69
C LYS A 111 7.57 11.43 6.14
N CYS A 112 7.94 10.58 5.22
CA CYS A 112 8.87 9.48 5.42
C CYS A 112 9.54 9.12 4.08
N TYR A 113 10.47 8.17 4.11
CA TYR A 113 11.01 7.61 2.87
C TYR A 113 10.15 6.42 2.41
N ALA A 114 10.15 6.17 1.11
CA ALA A 114 9.56 4.99 0.49
C ALA A 114 10.63 4.13 -0.19
N LYS A 115 10.49 2.81 -0.06
CA LYS A 115 11.34 1.79 -0.68
C LYS A 115 10.49 0.76 -1.41
N LYS A 116 11.12 0.03 -2.33
CA LYS A 116 10.46 -1.06 -3.06
C LYS A 116 10.20 -2.25 -2.14
N GLY A 117 9.07 -2.92 -2.36
CA GLY A 117 8.68 -4.10 -1.58
C GLY A 117 8.03 -3.76 -0.23
N ILE A 118 7.95 -4.76 0.65
CA ILE A 118 7.67 -4.55 2.07
C ILE A 118 9.00 -4.31 2.78
N TYR A 119 9.06 -3.28 3.61
CA TYR A 119 10.25 -2.91 4.38
C TYR A 119 9.88 -2.46 5.78
N GLN A 120 10.84 -2.48 6.70
CA GLN A 120 10.64 -1.94 8.04
C GLN A 120 10.92 -0.44 8.04
N LEU A 121 9.96 0.33 8.54
CA LEU A 121 10.09 1.76 8.79
C LEU A 121 10.23 1.99 10.29
N GLU A 122 11.26 2.74 10.68
CA GLU A 122 11.42 3.22 12.05
C GLU A 122 10.58 4.48 12.27
N ILE A 123 9.83 4.49 13.37
CA ILE A 123 8.99 5.61 13.78
C ILE A 123 9.47 6.08 15.15
N ASP A 124 10.10 7.27 15.18
CA ASP A 124 10.65 7.86 16.41
C ASP A 124 9.59 8.18 17.45
N LYS A 125 8.38 8.47 16.97
CA LYS A 125 7.23 8.97 17.75
C LYS A 125 6.01 8.10 17.49
N PRO A 126 5.75 7.09 18.33
CA PRO A 126 4.62 6.17 18.15
C PRO A 126 3.26 6.86 18.02
N GLU A 127 3.10 8.06 18.59
CA GLU A 127 1.89 8.88 18.46
C GLU A 127 1.56 9.26 17.00
N MET A 128 2.53 9.17 16.08
CA MET A 128 2.31 9.39 14.64
C MET A 128 1.49 8.28 13.99
N LEU A 129 1.36 7.11 14.64
CA LEU A 129 0.53 5.99 14.17
C LEU A 129 -0.89 6.01 14.76
N GLN A 130 -1.31 7.10 15.40
CA GLN A 130 -2.67 7.23 15.89
C GLN A 130 -3.67 7.38 14.74
N TYR A 131 -4.80 6.70 14.87
CA TYR A 131 -5.95 6.74 13.97
C TYR A 131 -7.22 6.73 14.80
N HIS A 132 -8.32 7.25 14.25
CA HIS A 132 -9.64 7.12 14.88
C HIS A 132 -10.18 5.71 14.65
N VAL A 133 -10.75 5.10 15.71
CA VAL A 133 -11.43 3.80 15.68
C VAL A 133 -12.89 4.00 15.29
#